data_AF-A0A369TJI1-F1
#
_entry.id   AF-A0A369TJI1-F1
#
_cell.length_a   1.000
_cell.length_b   1.000
_cell.length_c   1.000
_cell.angle_alpha   90.00
_cell.angle_beta   90.00
_cell.angle_gamma   90.00
#
_symmetry.space_group_name_H-M   'P 1'
#
loop_
_entity.id
_entity.type
_entity.pdbx_description
1 polymer ?
#
loop_
_entity_poly.entity_id
_entity_poly.type
_entity_poly.pdbx_seq_one_letter_code
_entity_poly.pdbx_strand_id
1 'polypeptide(L)'
;MAFSDNDLGPRLFPRPLSMMRQRLGEAVHAALPDGAHEEEFTEALLFLLSIRLNRLTGGASDMTFSARSHLAAQDARLRLVWSGIVRVIDLYCALFRGEVRHCETAWINHTRRRPVRNC
;
A
#
# COMPACT_ATOMS: atom_id res chain seq x y z
N MET A 1 9.88 0.32 33.13
CA MET A 1 8.62 0.84 32.58
C MET A 1 8.36 0.11 31.28
N ALA A 2 7.40 -0.81 31.27
CA ALA A 2 6.95 -1.49 30.07
C ALA A 2 5.91 -0.59 29.39
N PHE A 3 6.20 -0.12 28.18
CA PHE A 3 5.18 0.49 27.33
C PHE A 3 4.27 -0.64 26.85
N SER A 4 3.01 -0.61 27.27
CA SER A 4 1.98 -1.52 26.78
C SER A 4 1.44 -0.96 25.46
N ASP A 5 1.74 -1.62 24.34
CA ASP A 5 1.27 -1.28 22.99
C ASP A 5 -0.25 -1.52 22.76
N ASN A 6 -1.06 -1.48 23.83
CA ASN A 6 -2.49 -1.82 23.76
C ASN A 6 -3.46 -0.66 24.04
N ASP A 7 -2.97 0.57 24.22
CA ASP A 7 -3.83 1.72 24.58
C ASP A 7 -4.26 2.63 23.42
N LEU A 8 -4.17 2.16 22.17
CA LEU A 8 -4.92 2.75 21.06
C LEU A 8 -6.34 2.15 21.03
N GLY A 9 -7.18 2.69 21.91
CA GLY A 9 -8.48 2.14 22.26
C GLY A 9 -9.53 1.97 21.15
N PRO A 10 -10.66 1.29 21.45
CA PRO A 10 -11.61 0.74 20.47
C PRO A 10 -12.54 1.76 19.77
N ARG A 11 -12.26 3.07 19.85
CA ARG A 11 -13.30 4.10 19.64
C ARG A 11 -13.26 4.86 18.32
N LEU A 12 -12.32 4.57 17.41
CA LEU A 12 -12.16 5.36 16.17
C LEU A 12 -12.38 4.60 14.86
N PHE A 13 -12.58 3.27 14.89
CA PHE A 13 -12.88 2.52 13.68
C PHE A 13 -14.38 2.23 13.58
N PRO A 14 -15.07 2.67 12.51
CA PRO A 14 -16.43 2.21 12.25
C PRO A 14 -16.44 0.68 12.20
N ARG A 15 -17.44 0.04 12.82
CA ARG A 15 -17.59 -1.42 12.97
C ARG A 15 -17.26 -2.28 11.71
N PRO A 16 -17.50 -1.82 10.47
CA PRO A 16 -17.09 -2.57 9.28
C PRO A 16 -15.57 -2.73 9.17
N LEU A 17 -14.81 -1.71 9.53
CA LEU A 17 -13.34 -1.71 9.44
C LEU A 17 -12.71 -2.58 10.52
N SER A 18 -13.31 -2.66 11.72
CA SER A 18 -12.83 -3.55 12.78
C SER A 18 -13.06 -5.03 12.42
N MET A 19 -14.22 -5.37 11.83
CA MET A 19 -14.46 -6.72 11.32
C MET A 19 -13.53 -7.07 10.15
N MET A 20 -13.29 -6.12 9.24
CA MET A 20 -12.37 -6.34 8.13
C MET A 20 -10.94 -6.55 8.63
N ARG A 21 -10.49 -5.76 9.61
CA ARG A 21 -9.19 -5.94 10.29
C ARG A 21 -9.06 -7.33 10.93
N GLN A 22 -10.09 -7.76 11.66
CA GLN A 22 -10.10 -9.06 12.33
C GLN A 22 -10.04 -10.21 11.33
N ARG A 23 -10.89 -10.18 10.29
CA ARG A 23 -10.88 -11.21 9.23
C ARG A 23 -9.58 -11.25 8.46
N LEU A 24 -8.96 -10.08 8.22
CA LEU A 24 -7.66 -10.01 7.58
C LEU A 24 -6.59 -10.63 8.49
N GLY A 25 -6.58 -10.29 9.79
CA GLY A 25 -5.63 -10.85 10.76
C GLY A 25 -5.75 -12.36 10.94
N GLU A 26 -6.97 -12.90 10.99
CA GLU A 26 -7.21 -14.35 11.05
C GLU A 26 -6.75 -15.05 9.77
N ALA A 27 -7.03 -14.48 8.60
CA ALA A 27 -6.59 -15.05 7.32
C ALA A 27 -5.07 -14.98 7.15
N VAL A 28 -4.43 -13.91 7.63
CA VAL A 28 -2.98 -13.73 7.64
C VAL A 28 -2.34 -14.79 8.53
N HIS A 29 -2.77 -14.92 9.78
CA HIS A 29 -2.22 -15.92 10.70
C HIS A 29 -2.45 -17.35 10.25
N ALA A 30 -3.59 -17.66 9.64
CA ALA A 30 -3.86 -19.00 9.10
C ALA A 30 -3.03 -19.31 7.84
N ALA A 31 -2.55 -18.29 7.12
CA ALA A 31 -1.79 -18.43 5.89
C ALA A 31 -0.27 -18.35 6.09
N LEU A 32 0.21 -17.88 7.25
CA LEU A 32 1.64 -17.87 7.56
C LEU A 32 2.12 -19.28 7.96
N PRO A 33 3.09 -19.87 7.25
CA PRO A 33 3.86 -21.00 7.78
C PRO A 33 4.68 -20.55 9.00
N ASP A 34 4.87 -21.45 9.96
CA ASP A 34 5.74 -21.21 11.11
C ASP A 34 7.16 -20.85 10.62
N GLY A 35 7.62 -19.64 10.95
CA GLY A 35 8.93 -19.12 10.55
C GLY A 35 8.95 -18.24 9.29
N ALA A 36 7.80 -17.92 8.70
CA ALA A 36 7.75 -16.88 7.67
C ALA A 36 8.09 -15.51 8.28
N HIS A 37 8.99 -14.77 7.62
CA HIS A 37 9.30 -13.40 8.01
C HIS A 37 8.04 -12.55 7.82
N GLU A 38 7.41 -12.15 8.94
CA GLU A 38 6.16 -11.37 8.95
C GLU A 38 6.26 -10.11 8.06
N GLU A 39 7.45 -9.54 7.93
CA GLU A 39 7.77 -8.41 7.07
C GLU A 39 7.56 -8.73 5.58
N GLU A 40 8.14 -9.83 5.07
CA GLU A 40 8.02 -10.22 3.66
C GLU A 40 6.57 -10.50 3.27
N PHE A 41 5.83 -11.15 4.17
CA PHE A 41 4.40 -11.42 3.95
C PHE A 41 3.59 -10.13 3.95
N THR A 42 3.85 -9.24 4.90
CA THR A 42 3.19 -7.92 4.98
C THR A 42 3.43 -7.12 3.72
N GLU A 43 4.66 -7.14 3.19
CA GLU A 43 5.00 -6.48 1.93
C GLU A 43 4.27 -7.07 0.73
N ALA A 44 4.23 -8.40 0.61
CA ALA A 44 3.48 -9.08 -0.45
C ALA A 44 1.98 -8.76 -0.38
N LEU A 45 1.39 -8.73 0.81
CA LEU A 45 0.00 -8.39 1.02
C LEU A 45 -0.28 -6.93 0.68
N LEU A 46 0.54 -5.99 1.15
CA LEU A 46 0.41 -4.56 0.83
C LEU A 46 0.56 -4.31 -0.68
N PHE A 47 1.46 -5.04 -1.34
CA PHE A 47 1.62 -4.99 -2.79
C PHE A 47 0.33 -5.45 -3.51
N LEU A 48 -0.25 -6.57 -3.10
CA LEU A 48 -1.51 -7.08 -3.66
C LEU A 48 -2.68 -6.12 -3.41
N LEU A 49 -2.81 -5.60 -2.19
CA LEU A 49 -3.83 -4.61 -1.83
C LEU A 49 -3.69 -3.34 -2.67
N SER A 50 -2.46 -2.88 -2.91
CA SER A 50 -2.19 -1.71 -3.76
C SER A 50 -2.62 -1.93 -5.21
N ILE A 51 -2.42 -3.13 -5.78
CA ILE A 51 -2.97 -3.48 -7.11
C ILE A 51 -4.49 -3.50 -7.10
N ARG A 52 -5.11 -4.11 -6.07
CA ARG A 52 -6.57 -4.20 -5.96
C ARG A 52 -7.20 -2.81 -5.82
N LEU A 53 -6.63 -1.95 -5.00
CA LEU A 53 -7.05 -0.55 -4.85
C LEU A 53 -6.94 0.21 -6.18
N ASN A 54 -5.86 0.00 -6.93
CA ASN A 54 -5.70 0.60 -8.25
C ASN A 54 -6.81 0.17 -9.21
N ARG A 55 -7.11 -1.12 -9.25
CA ARG A 55 -8.19 -1.67 -10.09
C ARG A 55 -9.56 -1.13 -9.69
N LEU A 56 -9.87 -1.08 -8.39
CA LEU A 56 -11.14 -0.54 -7.87
C LEU A 56 -11.33 0.93 -8.21
N THR A 57 -10.25 1.69 -8.34
CA THR A 57 -10.27 3.11 -8.71
C THR A 57 -10.08 3.34 -10.22
N GLY A 58 -10.25 2.30 -11.04
CA GLY A 58 -10.22 2.40 -12.51
C GLY A 58 -8.83 2.41 -13.15
N GLY A 59 -7.79 1.97 -12.43
CA GLY A 59 -6.41 1.88 -12.93
C GLY A 59 -6.07 0.51 -13.54
N ALA A 60 -4.92 0.42 -14.20
CA ALA A 60 -4.44 -0.80 -14.85
C ALA A 60 -4.20 -1.96 -13.85
N SER A 61 -4.49 -3.20 -14.28
CA SER A 61 -4.43 -4.38 -13.41
C SER A 61 -3.02 -4.83 -13.01
N ASP A 62 -1.99 -4.35 -13.71
CA ASP A 62 -0.57 -4.67 -13.51
C ASP A 62 0.20 -3.53 -12.80
N MET A 63 -0.51 -2.49 -12.36
CA MET A 63 0.07 -1.30 -11.76
C MET A 63 -0.44 -1.14 -10.32
N THR A 64 0.48 -0.84 -9.40
CA THR A 64 0.13 -0.50 -8.02
C THR A 64 -0.51 0.88 -7.96
N PHE A 65 -1.33 1.12 -6.94
CA PHE A 65 -1.96 2.43 -6.75
C PHE A 65 -0.90 3.53 -6.50
N SER A 66 0.19 3.21 -5.81
CA SER A 66 1.32 4.11 -5.60
C SER A 66 2.00 4.53 -6.91
N ALA A 67 2.23 3.56 -7.83
CA ALA A 67 2.82 3.84 -9.15
C ALA A 67 1.89 4.71 -10.01
N ARG A 68 0.58 4.42 -10.01
CA ARG A 68 -0.41 5.26 -10.71
C ARG A 68 -0.44 6.67 -10.14
N SER A 69 -0.41 6.79 -8.81
CA SER A 69 -0.48 8.09 -8.14
C SER A 69 0.70 8.97 -8.53
N HIS A 70 1.90 8.40 -8.63
CA HIS A 70 3.07 9.09 -9.15
C HIS A 70 2.88 9.56 -10.60
N LEU A 71 2.45 8.66 -11.50
CA LEU A 71 2.21 9.00 -12.91
C LEU A 71 1.13 10.08 -13.06
N ALA A 72 0.02 9.95 -12.34
CA ALA A 72 -1.11 10.87 -12.41
C ALA A 72 -0.80 12.25 -11.79
N ALA A 73 0.14 12.32 -10.84
CA ALA A 73 0.65 13.59 -10.32
C ALA A 73 1.46 14.38 -11.37
N GLN A 74 1.94 13.75 -12.44
CA GLN A 74 2.64 14.45 -13.52
C GLN A 74 1.65 15.11 -14.50
N ASP A 75 0.43 14.59 -14.62
CA ASP A 75 -0.64 15.13 -15.48
C ASP A 75 -1.18 16.47 -14.94
N ALA A 76 -1.32 17.47 -15.81
CA ALA A 76 -1.70 18.84 -15.45
C ALA A 76 -3.13 18.94 -14.89
N ARG A 77 -4.08 18.14 -15.40
CA ARG A 77 -5.51 18.33 -15.11
C ARG A 77 -5.88 18.06 -13.65
N LEU A 78 -5.19 17.13 -13.00
CA LEU A 78 -5.48 16.70 -11.63
C LEU A 78 -4.21 16.68 -10.74
N ARG A 79 -3.15 17.38 -11.17
CA ARG A 79 -1.84 17.43 -10.51
C ARG A 79 -1.93 17.64 -9.01
N LEU A 80 -2.72 18.61 -8.56
CA LEU A 80 -2.81 18.98 -7.15
C LEU A 80 -3.39 17.85 -6.30
N VAL A 81 -4.47 17.22 -6.78
CA VAL A 81 -5.12 16.11 -6.07
C VAL A 81 -4.17 14.93 -5.97
N TRP A 82 -3.56 14.53 -7.10
CA TRP A 82 -2.64 13.40 -7.12
C TRP A 82 -1.34 13.66 -6.37
N SER A 83 -0.82 14.90 -6.39
CA SER A 83 0.32 15.29 -5.57
C SER A 83 -0.01 15.18 -4.08
N GLY A 84 -1.21 15.57 -3.67
CA GLY A 84 -1.68 15.37 -2.30
C GLY A 84 -1.71 13.88 -1.91
N ILE A 85 -2.27 13.03 -2.77
CA ILE A 85 -2.31 11.58 -2.57
C ILE A 85 -0.89 11.00 -2.44
N VAL A 86 0.03 11.38 -3.33
CA VAL A 86 1.44 10.94 -3.27
C VAL A 86 2.08 11.33 -1.94
N ARG A 87 1.87 12.56 -1.46
CA ARG A 87 2.43 13.02 -0.18
C ARG A 87 1.89 12.24 1.01
N VAL A 88 0.60 11.91 1.01
CA VAL A 88 0.00 11.08 2.08
C VAL A 88 0.60 9.68 2.09
N ILE A 89 0.72 9.05 0.90
CA ILE A 89 1.30 7.70 0.78
C ILE A 89 2.78 7.71 1.20
N ASP A 90 3.57 8.64 0.66
CA ASP A 90 5.00 8.73 0.98
C ASP A 90 5.24 9.06 2.46
N LEU A 91 4.39 9.89 3.08
CA LEU A 91 4.48 10.16 4.53
C LEU A 91 4.17 8.90 5.35
N TYR A 92 3.12 8.17 5.00
CA TYR A 92 2.80 6.90 5.65
C TYR A 92 3.97 5.90 5.51
N CYS A 93 4.49 5.71 4.29
CA CYS A 93 5.61 4.81 4.04
C CYS A 93 6.89 5.24 4.75
N ALA A 94 7.16 6.54 4.87
CA ALA A 94 8.31 7.04 5.62
C ALA A 94 8.16 6.78 7.13
N LEU A 95 6.98 7.00 7.70
CA LEU A 95 6.72 6.83 9.14
C LEU A 95 6.69 5.37 9.58
N PHE A 96 6.11 4.48 8.77
CA PHE A 96 5.84 3.09 9.17
C PHE A 96 6.75 2.06 8.52
N ARG A 97 7.41 2.39 7.41
CA ARG A 97 8.27 1.45 6.65
C ARG A 97 9.68 1.98 6.38
N GLY A 98 10.00 3.21 6.82
CA GLY A 98 11.30 3.85 6.54
C GLY A 98 11.57 4.13 5.06
N GLU A 99 10.55 4.02 4.19
CA GLU A 99 10.68 4.20 2.75
C GLU A 99 10.39 5.65 2.36
N VAL A 100 11.40 6.35 1.84
CA VAL A 100 11.25 7.71 1.29
C VAL A 100 10.95 7.62 -0.20
N ARG A 101 10.02 8.47 -0.70
CA ARG A 101 9.60 8.50 -2.12
C ARG A 101 9.06 7.16 -2.63
N HIS A 102 8.27 6.47 -1.81
CA HIS A 102 7.66 5.18 -2.14
C HIS A 102 6.94 5.19 -3.49
N CYS A 103 6.17 6.23 -3.81
CA CYS A 103 5.42 6.30 -5.05
C CYS A 103 6.31 6.38 -6.30
N GLU A 104 7.43 7.11 -6.23
CA GLU A 104 8.44 7.17 -7.29
C GLU A 104 9.10 5.81 -7.50
N THR A 105 9.53 5.17 -6.41
CA THR A 105 10.12 3.82 -6.43
C THR A 105 9.15 2.78 -7.00
N ALA A 106 7.87 2.85 -6.62
CA ALA A 106 6.83 1.98 -7.16
C ALA A 106 6.65 2.16 -8.68
N TRP A 107 6.71 3.41 -9.17
CA TRP A 107 6.67 3.69 -10.60
C TRP A 107 7.89 3.13 -11.34
N ILE A 108 9.11 3.36 -10.81
CA ILE A 108 10.35 2.81 -11.37
C ILE A 108 10.29 1.27 -11.42
N ASN A 109 9.78 0.64 -10.37
CA ASN A 109 9.63 -0.82 -10.34
C ASN A 109 8.59 -1.31 -11.36
N HIS A 110 7.49 -0.59 -11.55
CA HIS A 110 6.51 -0.92 -12.58
C HIS A 110 7.10 -0.82 -13.99
N THR A 111 7.84 0.26 -14.29
CA THR A 111 8.48 0.44 -15.61
C THR A 111 9.57 -0.60 -15.88
N ARG A 112 10.36 -0.99 -14.86
CA ARG A 112 11.34 -2.08 -14.97
C ARG A 112 10.69 -3.45 -15.23
N ARG A 113 9.51 -3.71 -14.67
CA ARG A 113 8.76 -4.96 -14.85
C ARG A 113 8.07 -5.08 -16.21
N ARG A 114 7.88 -3.97 -16.93
CA ARG A 114 7.42 -3.97 -18.31
C ARG A 114 8.66 -4.10 -19.21
N PRO A 115 9.09 -5.31 -19.62
CA PRO A 115 10.02 -5.40 -20.73
C PRO A 115 9.38 -4.66 -21.90
N VAL A 116 10.16 -3.83 -22.58
CA VAL A 116 9.80 -3.26 -23.86
C VAL A 116 9.24 -4.41 -24.69
N ARG A 117 7.92 -4.42 -24.92
CA ARG A 117 7.34 -5.26 -25.96
C ARG A 117 7.87 -4.69 -27.26
N ASN A 118 9.05 -5.16 -27.65
CA ASN A 118 9.58 -4.95 -28.99
C ASN A 118 8.52 -5.51 -29.95
N CYS A 119 8.05 -4.61 -30.82
CA CYS A 119 7.20 -4.75 -32.01
C CYS A 119 6.60 -6.12 -32.30
#